data_AF-A0A518IZ37-F1
#
_entry.id   AF-A0A518IZ37-F1
#
_cell.length_a   1.000
_cell.length_b   1.000
_cell.length_c   1.000
_cell.angle_alpha   90.00
_cell.angle_beta   90.00
_cell.angle_gamma   90.00
#
_symmetry.space_group_name_H-M   'P 1'
#
loop_
_entity.id
_entity.type
_entity.pdbx_description
1 polymer ?
#
loop_
_entity_poly.entity_id
_entity_poly.type
_entity_poly.pdbx_seq_one_letter_code
_entity_poly.pdbx_strand_id
1 'polypeptide(L)'
;MNSVRIACVLMVALSAGCSKEKMTELVDQAKETASSVAADVSTEMKTAAEQTVAKVESVKEAAADVSGIGDATGKATMTLDAPTEFAASYVQLIAVNEGRPSVLKISSSKDGQDDVFPAFLIQAKLSDTDLDSLVGQTVSARLFAQKQEGGPIWFSPEEKPVPVTLAMEEGNWIARIDNASVMNSSSDAETSISGTFQCVVHP
;
A
#
# COMPACT_ATOMS: atom_id res chain seq x y z
N MET A 1 12.93 51.36 -4.23
CA MET A 1 12.42 51.46 -5.61
C MET A 1 12.66 50.09 -6.25
N ASN A 2 11.72 49.27 -6.68
CA ASN A 2 10.28 49.37 -6.76
C ASN A 2 9.67 48.00 -6.45
N SER A 3 8.52 48.05 -5.77
CA SER A 3 7.52 46.99 -5.66
C SER A 3 7.12 46.43 -7.02
N VAL A 4 7.08 45.10 -7.17
CA VAL A 4 6.08 44.44 -8.01
C VAL A 4 5.47 43.29 -7.19
N ARG A 5 4.44 43.66 -6.43
CA ARG A 5 3.43 42.72 -5.94
C ARG A 5 2.51 42.42 -7.12
N ILE A 6 2.49 41.20 -7.62
CA ILE A 6 1.35 40.68 -8.38
C ILE A 6 0.73 39.60 -7.52
N ALA A 7 -0.22 40.06 -6.70
CA ALA A 7 -1.26 39.24 -6.14
C ALA A 7 -2.26 38.95 -7.26
N CYS A 8 -2.41 37.68 -7.64
CA CYS A 8 -3.66 37.22 -8.23
C CYS A 8 -4.29 36.25 -7.24
N VAL A 9 -5.15 36.86 -6.42
CA VAL A 9 -6.17 36.19 -5.62
C VAL A 9 -7.06 35.43 -6.59
N LEU A 10 -7.14 34.11 -6.46
CA LEU A 10 -8.26 33.33 -6.96
C LEU A 10 -8.72 32.38 -5.85
N MET A 11 -9.54 32.91 -4.94
CA MET A 11 -10.47 32.06 -4.19
C MET A 11 -11.59 31.66 -5.14
N VAL A 12 -11.74 30.36 -5.41
CA VAL A 12 -12.99 29.79 -5.92
C VAL A 12 -13.37 28.65 -5.00
N ALA A 13 -14.34 28.91 -4.12
CA ALA A 13 -15.00 27.90 -3.32
C ALA A 13 -16.24 27.38 -4.07
N LEU A 14 -16.19 26.08 -4.38
CA LEU A 14 -17.23 25.04 -4.34
C LEU A 14 -18.61 25.23 -4.99
N SER A 15 -19.05 24.09 -5.53
CA SER A 15 -20.44 23.61 -5.70
C SER A 15 -21.17 23.92 -7.01
N ALA A 16 -20.94 23.05 -7.99
CA ALA A 16 -21.95 22.40 -8.83
C ALA A 16 -21.23 21.48 -9.83
N GLY A 17 -21.75 20.27 -10.03
CA GLY A 17 -21.12 19.24 -10.88
C GLY A 17 -20.67 19.77 -12.24
N CYS A 18 -19.44 19.44 -12.62
CA CYS A 18 -18.87 19.77 -13.93
C CYS A 18 -18.37 18.49 -14.60
N SER A 19 -19.02 18.11 -15.71
CA SER A 19 -18.64 17.03 -16.61
C SER A 19 -17.19 17.14 -17.09
N LYS A 20 -16.59 15.98 -17.41
CA LYS A 20 -15.21 15.79 -17.90
C LYS A 20 -14.78 16.75 -19.03
N GLU A 21 -15.72 17.31 -19.78
CA GLU A 21 -15.47 18.19 -20.94
C GLU A 21 -14.91 19.57 -20.56
N LYS A 22 -15.22 20.12 -19.38
CA LYS A 22 -14.68 21.44 -18.96
C LYS A 22 -13.25 21.41 -18.41
N MET A 23 -12.72 20.23 -18.12
CA MET A 23 -11.35 20.06 -17.61
C MET A 23 -10.33 20.00 -18.75
N THR A 24 -10.72 19.51 -19.93
CA THR A 24 -9.87 19.47 -21.13
C THR A 24 -9.66 20.87 -21.72
N GLU A 25 -10.68 21.73 -21.65
CA GLU A 25 -10.61 23.11 -22.14
C GLU A 25 -9.62 23.98 -21.35
N LEU A 26 -9.46 23.73 -20.04
CA LEU A 26 -8.45 24.38 -19.19
C LEU A 26 -7.01 23.89 -19.47
N VAL A 27 -6.86 22.64 -19.92
CA VAL A 27 -5.56 22.07 -20.34
C VAL A 27 -5.14 22.62 -21.70
N ASP A 28 -6.09 22.78 -22.63
CA ASP A 28 -5.81 23.39 -23.93
C ASP A 28 -5.50 24.89 -23.80
N GLN A 29 -6.18 25.62 -22.91
CA GLN A 29 -5.82 27.02 -22.60
C GLN A 29 -4.43 27.16 -21.97
N ALA A 30 -4.01 26.21 -21.11
CA ALA A 30 -2.66 26.21 -20.55
C ALA A 30 -1.58 25.91 -21.62
N LYS A 31 -1.89 25.01 -22.56
CA LYS A 31 -0.99 24.66 -23.69
C LYS A 31 -0.83 25.79 -24.69
N GLU A 32 -1.91 26.51 -25.00
CA GLU A 32 -1.89 27.65 -25.91
C GLU A 32 -1.15 28.85 -25.28
N THR A 33 -1.36 29.09 -23.98
CA THR A 33 -0.63 30.12 -23.23
C THR A 33 0.87 29.81 -23.17
N ALA A 34 1.26 28.54 -23.03
CA ALA A 34 2.66 28.10 -23.09
C ALA A 34 3.30 28.27 -24.48
N SER A 35 2.51 28.24 -25.56
CA SER A 35 3.02 28.42 -26.92
C SER A 35 3.20 29.90 -27.29
N SER A 36 2.39 30.82 -26.76
CA SER A 36 2.50 32.26 -27.06
C SER A 36 3.66 32.97 -26.32
N VAL A 37 4.24 32.34 -25.29
CA VAL A 37 5.40 32.87 -24.54
C VAL A 37 6.74 32.53 -25.23
N ALA A 38 6.72 31.71 -26.29
CA ALA A 38 7.93 31.24 -26.98
C ALA A 38 8.55 32.23 -27.99
N ALA A 39 7.99 33.43 -28.16
CA ALA A 39 8.46 34.37 -29.18
C ALA A 39 9.51 35.40 -28.72
N ASP A 40 9.81 35.53 -27.42
CA ASP A 40 10.61 36.70 -26.95
C ASP A 40 11.59 36.48 -25.77
N VAL A 41 12.17 35.28 -25.59
CA VAL A 41 13.22 35.08 -24.56
C VAL A 41 14.35 34.17 -25.06
N SER A 42 15.59 34.57 -24.72
CA SER A 42 16.88 34.09 -25.21
C SER A 42 17.21 32.61 -24.95
N THR A 43 18.22 32.13 -25.70
CA THR A 43 18.77 30.77 -25.85
C THR A 43 19.08 29.99 -24.56
N GLU A 44 19.07 30.62 -23.39
CA GLU A 44 19.31 29.98 -22.09
C GLU A 44 18.07 29.24 -21.55
N MET A 45 16.88 29.49 -22.12
CA MET A 45 15.65 28.81 -21.71
C MET A 45 15.35 27.53 -22.53
N LYS A 46 16.09 27.28 -23.62
CA LYS A 46 15.94 26.07 -24.45
C LYS A 46 16.42 24.81 -23.71
N THR A 47 17.50 24.93 -22.94
CA THR A 47 18.06 23.79 -22.18
C THR A 47 17.21 23.43 -20.97
N ALA A 48 16.52 24.41 -20.37
CA ALA A 48 15.51 24.16 -19.34
C ALA A 48 14.26 23.48 -19.93
N ALA A 49 13.84 23.84 -21.14
CA ALA A 49 12.70 23.23 -21.81
C ALA A 49 12.97 21.75 -22.19
N GLU A 50 14.15 21.42 -22.71
CA GLU A 50 14.51 20.03 -23.04
C GLU A 50 14.67 19.15 -21.79
N GLN A 51 15.23 19.69 -20.68
CA GLN A 51 15.26 18.98 -19.40
C GLN A 51 13.89 18.84 -18.75
N THR A 52 12.93 19.70 -19.07
CA THR A 52 11.55 19.59 -18.59
C THR A 52 10.77 18.54 -19.39
N VAL A 53 10.98 18.45 -20.72
CA VAL A 53 10.31 17.43 -21.56
C VAL A 53 10.79 16.00 -21.22
N ALA A 54 12.09 15.79 -20.94
CA ALA A 54 12.59 14.49 -20.47
C ALA A 54 12.10 14.14 -19.06
N LYS A 55 11.84 15.14 -18.20
CA LYS A 55 11.19 14.93 -16.90
C LYS A 55 9.69 14.65 -17.04
N VAL A 56 9.04 15.08 -18.12
CA VAL A 56 7.62 14.80 -18.38
C VAL A 56 7.39 13.38 -18.88
N GLU A 57 8.31 12.81 -19.68
CA GLU A 57 8.20 11.39 -20.06
C GLU A 57 8.51 10.42 -18.91
N SER A 58 9.39 10.80 -17.97
CA SER A 58 9.65 10.02 -16.75
C SER A 58 8.64 10.24 -15.62
N VAL A 59 7.74 11.23 -15.73
CA VAL A 59 6.65 11.47 -14.77
C VAL A 59 5.35 10.75 -15.17
N LYS A 60 5.26 10.18 -16.38
CA LYS A 60 4.09 9.34 -16.74
C LYS A 60 4.04 8.01 -15.97
N GLU A 61 5.15 7.58 -15.39
CA GLU A 61 5.21 6.46 -14.43
C GLU A 61 5.15 6.90 -12.95
N ALA A 62 5.13 8.21 -12.67
CA ALA A 62 5.11 8.77 -11.31
C ALA A 62 3.90 9.69 -11.03
N ALA A 63 2.86 9.68 -11.87
CA ALA A 63 1.69 10.54 -11.78
C ALA A 63 0.37 9.77 -11.56
N ALA A 64 0.41 8.76 -10.69
CA ALA A 64 -0.78 8.28 -9.99
C ALA A 64 -0.62 8.57 -8.48
N ASP A 65 -0.23 9.80 -8.15
CA ASP A 65 -0.34 10.30 -6.78
C ASP A 65 -0.76 11.77 -6.81
N VAL A 66 -1.90 12.05 -6.21
CA VAL A 66 -2.09 12.97 -5.08
C VAL A 66 -3.56 13.39 -5.08
N SER A 67 -4.37 12.59 -4.39
CA SER A 67 -5.61 13.02 -3.75
C SER A 67 -5.51 12.72 -2.25
N GLY A 68 -4.64 13.46 -1.56
CA GLY A 68 -4.64 13.65 -0.10
C GLY A 68 -4.38 12.41 0.77
N ILE A 69 -3.12 12.20 1.18
CA ILE A 69 -2.66 11.02 1.95
C ILE A 69 -3.00 9.73 1.18
N GLY A 70 -2.32 9.50 0.05
CA GLY A 70 -2.54 8.33 -0.78
C GLY A 70 -2.38 7.05 0.00
N ASP A 71 -3.37 6.16 -0.11
CA ASP A 71 -3.47 4.86 0.54
C ASP A 71 -2.23 3.99 0.27
N ALA A 72 -1.17 4.18 1.07
CA ALA A 72 -0.04 3.26 1.06
C ALA A 72 -0.55 1.91 1.56
N THR A 73 -0.81 1.00 0.61
CA THR A 73 -1.10 -0.39 0.91
C THR A 73 0.26 -1.07 1.02
N GLY A 74 0.56 -1.68 2.18
CA GLY A 74 1.82 -2.44 2.32
C GLY A 74 1.95 -3.51 1.24
N LYS A 75 3.08 -4.21 1.17
CA LYS A 75 3.28 -5.27 0.16
C LYS A 75 3.59 -6.58 0.85
N ALA A 76 3.16 -7.69 0.27
CA ALA A 76 3.55 -9.00 0.76
C ALA A 76 3.88 -9.96 -0.37
N THR A 77 4.82 -10.86 -0.09
CA THR A 77 5.14 -11.99 -0.94
C THR A 77 5.12 -13.26 -0.11
N MET A 78 4.52 -14.33 -0.63
CA MET A 78 4.49 -15.63 0.02
C MET A 78 4.61 -16.74 -1.03
N THR A 79 5.45 -17.72 -0.75
CA THR A 79 5.50 -18.95 -1.53
C THR A 79 4.49 -19.93 -0.94
N LEU A 80 3.49 -20.29 -1.74
CA LEU A 80 2.54 -21.37 -1.45
C LEU A 80 2.95 -22.60 -2.28
N ASP A 81 2.16 -22.93 -3.30
CA ASP A 81 2.55 -23.81 -4.41
C ASP A 81 3.47 -23.12 -5.42
N ALA A 82 3.38 -21.79 -5.50
CA ALA A 82 4.22 -20.90 -6.30
C ALA A 82 4.36 -19.54 -5.58
N PRO A 83 5.39 -18.74 -5.92
CA PRO A 83 5.49 -17.37 -5.44
C PRO A 83 4.22 -16.58 -5.77
N THR A 84 3.65 -15.94 -4.75
CA THR A 84 2.41 -15.16 -4.83
C THR A 84 2.66 -13.78 -4.23
N GLU A 85 2.33 -12.74 -4.99
CA GLU A 85 2.40 -11.34 -4.57
C GLU A 85 1.02 -10.85 -4.13
N PHE A 86 0.97 -10.10 -3.05
CA PHE A 86 -0.25 -9.47 -2.53
C PHE A 86 -0.10 -7.96 -2.63
N ALA A 87 -1.13 -7.31 -3.18
CA ALA A 87 -1.13 -5.86 -3.44
C ALA A 87 -1.18 -5.00 -2.17
N ALA A 88 -1.52 -5.62 -1.04
CA ALA A 88 -1.74 -4.96 0.23
C ALA A 88 -1.25 -5.83 1.39
N SER A 89 -0.75 -5.19 2.44
CA SER A 89 -0.41 -5.82 3.72
C SER A 89 -0.59 -4.81 4.83
N TYR A 90 -1.44 -5.14 5.80
CA TYR A 90 -1.72 -4.32 6.96
C TYR A 90 -1.40 -5.08 8.24
N VAL A 91 -0.96 -4.36 9.27
CA VAL A 91 -0.78 -4.91 10.62
C VAL A 91 -1.66 -4.15 11.61
N GLN A 92 -2.35 -4.87 12.47
CA GLN A 92 -3.20 -4.32 13.52
C GLN A 92 -3.01 -5.11 14.81
N LEU A 93 -2.90 -4.42 15.94
CA LEU A 93 -3.03 -5.03 17.26
C LEU A 93 -4.39 -4.68 17.85
N ILE A 94 -5.26 -5.67 17.95
CA ILE A 94 -6.57 -5.51 18.57
C ILE A 94 -6.41 -5.83 20.05
N ALA A 95 -6.20 -4.79 20.85
CA ALA A 95 -6.16 -4.91 22.31
C ALA A 95 -7.59 -5.10 22.84
N VAL A 96 -7.79 -6.15 23.63
CA VAL A 96 -9.09 -6.43 24.24
C VAL A 96 -8.96 -6.25 25.75
N ASN A 97 -9.63 -5.24 26.30
CA ASN A 97 -9.66 -5.03 27.75
C ASN A 97 -10.35 -6.21 28.48
N GLU A 98 -10.05 -6.34 29.78
CA GLU A 98 -10.61 -7.31 30.74
C GLU A 98 -10.12 -8.76 30.58
N GLY A 99 -8.83 -9.00 30.81
CA GLY A 99 -8.27 -10.36 30.95
C GLY A 99 -8.31 -11.23 29.69
N ARG A 100 -8.69 -10.65 28.54
CA ARG A 100 -8.66 -11.31 27.24
C ARG A 100 -7.33 -11.02 26.56
N PRO A 101 -6.73 -12.00 25.86
CA PRO A 101 -5.51 -11.77 25.10
C PRO A 101 -5.78 -10.78 23.97
N SER A 102 -4.79 -9.95 23.67
CA SER A 102 -4.79 -9.14 22.45
C SER A 102 -4.67 -10.04 21.23
N VAL A 103 -5.09 -9.54 20.08
CA VAL A 103 -4.96 -10.26 18.82
C VAL A 103 -4.12 -9.43 17.85
N LEU A 104 -2.97 -9.95 17.46
CA LEU A 104 -2.26 -9.46 16.29
C LEU A 104 -2.97 -9.98 15.05
N LYS A 105 -3.26 -9.08 14.12
CA LYS A 105 -3.82 -9.38 12.80
C LYS A 105 -2.91 -8.80 11.73
N ILE A 106 -2.51 -9.63 10.77
CA ILE A 106 -1.84 -9.19 9.54
C ILE A 106 -2.68 -9.66 8.36
N SER A 107 -3.09 -8.78 7.47
CA SER A 107 -4.00 -9.14 6.39
C SER A 107 -3.78 -8.33 5.12
N SER A 108 -4.20 -8.91 3.99
CA SER A 108 -4.24 -8.21 2.69
C SER A 108 -5.44 -7.27 2.54
N SER A 109 -6.49 -7.43 3.34
CA SER A 109 -7.60 -6.47 3.40
C SER A 109 -7.49 -5.59 4.63
N LYS A 110 -7.89 -4.33 4.47
CA LYS A 110 -7.88 -3.29 5.49
C LYS A 110 -8.87 -3.65 6.61
N ASP A 111 -10.14 -3.76 6.24
CA ASP A 111 -11.26 -4.00 7.18
C ASP A 111 -11.88 -5.41 7.02
N GLY A 112 -11.30 -6.26 6.17
CA GLY A 112 -11.86 -7.58 5.84
C GLY A 112 -13.11 -7.52 4.97
N GLN A 113 -13.37 -6.38 4.31
CA GLN A 113 -14.49 -6.18 3.39
C GLN A 113 -14.06 -6.07 1.93
N ASP A 114 -12.75 -6.10 1.67
CA ASP A 114 -12.23 -6.07 0.31
C ASP A 114 -12.04 -7.51 -0.16
N ASP A 115 -12.94 -7.98 -1.02
CA ASP A 115 -12.80 -9.27 -1.72
C ASP A 115 -11.75 -9.16 -2.83
N VAL A 116 -10.51 -8.88 -2.44
CA VAL A 116 -9.36 -8.75 -3.33
C VAL A 116 -8.48 -9.98 -3.20
N PHE A 117 -8.34 -10.72 -4.30
CA PHE A 117 -7.50 -11.90 -4.39
C PHE A 117 -6.22 -11.60 -5.19
N PRO A 118 -5.07 -12.19 -4.84
CA PRO A 118 -4.89 -13.14 -3.74
C PRO A 118 -5.05 -12.48 -2.36
N ALA A 119 -5.55 -13.26 -1.39
CA ALA A 119 -5.87 -12.80 -0.04
C ALA A 119 -5.15 -13.63 1.02
N PHE A 120 -4.78 -13.00 2.15
CA PHE A 120 -4.27 -13.70 3.31
C PHE A 120 -4.71 -13.07 4.63
N LEU A 121 -4.68 -13.90 5.68
CA LEU A 121 -4.91 -13.52 7.06
C LEU A 121 -3.95 -14.30 7.95
N ILE A 122 -3.20 -13.57 8.76
CA ILE A 122 -2.34 -14.10 9.82
C ILE A 122 -2.85 -13.55 11.15
N GLN A 123 -3.05 -14.43 12.13
CA GLN A 123 -3.57 -14.05 13.45
C GLN A 123 -2.82 -14.73 14.59
N ALA A 124 -2.39 -13.96 15.58
CA ALA A 124 -1.78 -14.50 16.80
C ALA A 124 -2.47 -13.93 18.05
N LYS A 125 -2.62 -14.77 19.07
CA LYS A 125 -3.08 -14.33 20.41
C LYS A 125 -1.85 -13.94 21.22
N LEU A 126 -1.89 -12.76 21.84
CA LEU A 126 -0.76 -12.16 22.53
C LEU A 126 -1.13 -11.75 23.96
N SER A 127 -0.14 -11.78 24.85
CA SER A 127 -0.21 -11.16 26.17
C SER A 127 0.08 -9.66 26.14
N ASP A 128 0.86 -9.21 25.15
CA ASP A 128 1.19 -7.80 24.94
C ASP A 128 -0.02 -6.99 24.46
N THR A 129 0.01 -5.69 24.74
CA THR A 129 -1.05 -4.73 24.36
C THR A 129 -0.53 -3.58 23.50
N ASP A 130 0.76 -3.60 23.19
CA ASP A 130 1.44 -2.61 22.38
C ASP A 130 2.12 -3.28 21.19
N LEU A 131 2.01 -2.69 20.00
CA LEU A 131 2.57 -3.26 18.78
C LEU A 131 4.10 -3.16 18.82
N ASP A 132 4.64 -2.04 19.30
CA ASP A 132 6.09 -1.77 19.32
C ASP A 132 6.85 -2.76 20.21
N SER A 133 6.21 -3.34 21.23
CA SER A 133 6.85 -4.37 22.07
C SER A 133 7.15 -5.65 21.30
N LEU A 134 6.50 -5.89 20.16
CA LEU A 134 6.65 -7.10 19.36
C LEU A 134 7.86 -7.08 18.42
N VAL A 135 8.54 -5.93 18.26
CA VAL A 135 9.73 -5.84 17.41
C VAL A 135 10.82 -6.80 17.90
N GLY A 136 11.32 -7.65 17.00
CA GLY A 136 12.33 -8.66 17.28
C GLY A 136 11.77 -9.96 17.86
N GLN A 137 10.46 -10.05 18.11
CA GLN A 137 9.84 -11.26 18.63
C GLN A 137 9.38 -12.19 17.50
N THR A 138 9.33 -13.48 17.80
CA THR A 138 8.65 -14.48 16.98
C THR A 138 7.37 -14.92 17.69
N VAL A 139 6.23 -14.71 17.04
CA VAL A 139 4.91 -15.10 17.55
C VAL A 139 4.38 -16.34 16.85
N SER A 140 3.56 -17.10 17.56
CA SER A 140 2.89 -18.29 17.02
C SER A 140 1.53 -17.90 16.45
N ALA A 141 1.35 -18.02 15.14
CA ALA A 141 0.19 -17.49 14.43
C ALA A 141 -0.57 -18.55 13.64
N ARG A 142 -1.86 -18.31 13.46
CA ARG A 142 -2.71 -18.96 12.47
C ARG A 142 -2.55 -18.25 11.14
N LEU A 143 -2.43 -19.01 10.05
CA LEU A 143 -2.38 -18.48 8.70
C LEU A 143 -3.52 -19.06 7.87
N PHE A 144 -4.11 -18.21 7.05
CA PHE A 144 -5.03 -18.54 5.97
C PHE A 144 -4.63 -17.75 4.73
N ALA A 145 -4.61 -18.40 3.56
CA ALA A 145 -4.31 -17.75 2.30
C ALA A 145 -5.12 -18.37 1.17
N GLN A 146 -5.54 -17.55 0.21
CA GLN A 146 -6.33 -17.96 -0.92
C GLN A 146 -5.90 -17.16 -2.15
N LYS A 147 -5.48 -17.86 -3.22
CA LYS A 147 -4.94 -17.22 -4.42
C LYS A 147 -6.00 -16.62 -5.34
N GLN A 148 -7.20 -17.20 -5.32
CA GLN A 148 -8.30 -16.85 -6.22
C GLN A 148 -9.64 -17.04 -5.50
N GLU A 149 -10.63 -16.23 -5.86
CA GLU A 149 -11.99 -16.35 -5.34
C GLU A 149 -12.53 -17.77 -5.56
N GLY A 150 -13.12 -18.35 -4.51
CA GLY A 150 -13.65 -19.73 -4.53
C GLY A 150 -12.58 -20.83 -4.70
N GLY A 151 -11.29 -20.48 -4.75
CA GLY A 151 -10.18 -21.43 -4.83
C GLY A 151 -9.87 -22.13 -3.50
N PRO A 152 -8.91 -23.07 -3.51
CA PRO A 152 -8.46 -23.71 -2.27
C PRO A 152 -7.87 -22.69 -1.29
N ILE A 153 -8.04 -22.99 0.00
CA ILE A 153 -7.46 -22.23 1.09
C ILE A 153 -6.25 -23.01 1.62
N TRP A 154 -5.11 -22.34 1.69
CA TRP A 154 -3.96 -22.81 2.43
C TRP A 154 -4.09 -22.34 3.86
N PHE A 155 -4.04 -23.26 4.82
CA PHE A 155 -4.22 -22.91 6.23
C PHE A 155 -3.28 -23.69 7.15
N SER A 156 -2.86 -23.06 8.25
CA SER A 156 -2.12 -23.75 9.31
C SER A 156 -3.09 -24.45 10.28
N PRO A 157 -2.93 -25.75 10.59
CA PRO A 157 -3.70 -26.44 11.64
C PRO A 157 -3.52 -25.84 13.04
N GLU A 158 -4.37 -26.18 14.01
CA GLU A 158 -4.34 -25.54 15.37
C GLU A 158 -3.12 -25.99 16.14
N GLU A 159 -2.77 -27.24 15.97
CA GLU A 159 -1.64 -27.94 16.52
C GLU A 159 -0.30 -27.61 15.83
N LYS A 160 -0.34 -26.96 14.66
CA LYS A 160 0.84 -26.58 13.85
C LYS A 160 0.75 -25.11 13.42
N PRO A 161 0.79 -24.14 14.36
CA PRO A 161 0.81 -22.73 14.02
C PRO A 161 2.12 -22.32 13.31
N VAL A 162 2.05 -21.24 12.55
CA VAL A 162 3.16 -20.67 11.80
C VAL A 162 3.97 -19.74 12.71
N PRO A 163 5.30 -19.89 12.81
CA PRO A 163 6.16 -18.90 13.46
C PRO A 163 6.27 -17.66 12.57
N VAL A 164 5.98 -16.49 13.14
CA VAL A 164 6.04 -15.20 12.45
C VAL A 164 6.98 -14.27 13.21
N THR A 165 8.10 -13.91 12.60
CA THR A 165 9.07 -12.96 13.17
C THR A 165 8.67 -11.55 12.79
N LEU A 166 8.57 -10.67 13.78
CA LEU A 166 8.18 -9.27 13.61
C LEU A 166 9.42 -8.38 13.74
N ALA A 167 9.55 -7.39 12.88
CA ALA A 167 10.69 -6.48 12.85
C ALA A 167 10.26 -5.08 12.38
N MET A 168 11.13 -4.11 12.61
CA MET A 168 11.03 -2.76 12.07
C MET A 168 12.23 -2.52 11.16
N GLU A 169 12.00 -2.21 9.89
CA GLU A 169 13.07 -1.98 8.91
C GLU A 169 12.77 -0.72 8.10
N GLU A 170 13.72 0.23 8.12
CA GLU A 170 13.56 1.53 7.45
C GLU A 170 12.25 2.26 7.82
N GLY A 171 11.77 2.05 9.05
CA GLY A 171 10.51 2.62 9.55
C GLY A 171 9.24 1.88 9.12
N ASN A 172 9.38 0.70 8.49
CA ASN A 172 8.26 -0.15 8.09
C ASN A 172 8.16 -1.39 9.00
N TRP A 173 6.93 -1.78 9.32
CA TRP A 173 6.67 -3.05 9.98
C TRP A 173 6.90 -4.20 9.00
N ILE A 174 7.77 -5.13 9.37
CA ILE A 174 8.04 -6.34 8.60
C ILE A 174 7.60 -7.56 9.40
N ALA A 175 6.77 -8.42 8.81
CA ALA A 175 6.57 -9.78 9.30
C ALA A 175 7.26 -10.78 8.36
N ARG A 176 7.85 -11.83 8.92
CA ARG A 176 8.54 -12.88 8.15
C ARG A 176 8.12 -14.26 8.59
N ILE A 177 7.96 -15.14 7.62
CA ILE A 177 7.83 -16.57 7.77
C ILE A 177 8.99 -17.20 7.00
N ASP A 178 9.98 -17.75 7.69
CA ASP A 178 11.15 -18.33 7.01
C ASP A 178 10.84 -19.69 6.41
N ASN A 179 10.19 -20.55 7.19
CA ASN A 179 9.73 -21.86 6.78
C ASN A 179 8.62 -22.34 7.73
N ALA A 180 7.45 -22.63 7.20
CA ALA A 180 6.34 -23.20 7.96
C ALA A 180 5.54 -24.17 7.08
N SER A 181 4.62 -24.90 7.69
CA SER A 181 3.82 -25.90 6.98
C SER A 181 2.34 -25.56 7.03
N VAL A 182 1.64 -25.69 5.90
CA VAL A 182 0.21 -25.46 5.77
C VAL A 182 -0.47 -26.59 5.02
N MET A 183 -1.76 -26.76 5.25
CA MET A 183 -2.62 -27.72 4.57
C MET A 183 -3.39 -27.02 3.45
N ASN A 184 -3.58 -27.69 2.32
CA ASN A 184 -4.47 -27.24 1.26
C ASN A 184 -5.87 -27.84 1.44
N SER A 185 -6.90 -26.99 1.54
CA SER A 185 -8.27 -27.42 1.83
C SER A 185 -8.94 -28.29 0.76
N SER A 186 -8.37 -28.39 -0.45
CA SER A 186 -8.94 -29.19 -1.55
C SER A 186 -8.30 -30.56 -1.70
N SER A 187 -7.04 -30.72 -1.30
CA SER A 187 -6.26 -31.95 -1.50
C SER A 187 -5.79 -32.59 -0.20
N ASP A 188 -5.96 -31.91 0.93
CA ASP A 188 -5.35 -32.25 2.23
C ASP A 188 -3.83 -32.41 2.17
N ALA A 189 -3.19 -31.86 1.12
CA ALA A 189 -1.74 -31.92 0.98
C ALA A 189 -1.07 -30.88 1.87
N GLU A 190 -0.01 -31.32 2.55
CA GLU A 190 0.87 -30.45 3.34
C GLU A 190 1.89 -29.78 2.41
N THR A 191 2.08 -28.46 2.54
CA THR A 191 2.96 -27.64 1.70
C THR A 191 3.83 -26.75 2.58
N SER A 192 5.12 -26.68 2.28
CA SER A 192 6.01 -25.73 2.95
C SER A 192 5.84 -24.32 2.40
N ILE A 193 5.82 -23.33 3.28
CA ILE A 193 5.63 -21.92 2.93
C ILE A 193 6.71 -21.04 3.53
N SER A 194 6.94 -19.91 2.89
CA SER A 194 7.75 -18.80 3.39
C SER A 194 7.18 -17.50 2.86
N GLY A 195 7.43 -16.37 3.53
CA GLY A 195 6.90 -15.08 3.10
C GLY A 195 7.48 -13.90 3.85
N THR A 196 7.41 -12.74 3.22
CA THR A 196 7.76 -11.44 3.80
C THR A 196 6.62 -10.47 3.56
N PHE A 197 6.23 -9.76 4.62
CA PHE A 197 5.09 -8.86 4.66
C PHE A 197 5.57 -7.50 5.13
N GLN A 198 5.67 -6.54 4.22
CA GLN A 198 5.90 -5.14 4.53
C GLN A 198 4.55 -4.49 4.82
N CYS A 199 4.25 -4.33 6.09
CA CYS A 199 2.94 -3.92 6.58
C CYS A 199 2.86 -2.42 6.80
N VAL A 200 1.70 -1.85 6.47
CA VAL A 200 1.28 -0.53 6.95
C VAL A 200 0.43 -0.72 8.20
N VAL A 201 0.66 0.10 9.23
CA VAL A 201 -0.12 0.03 10.46
C VAL A 201 -1.55 0.46 10.16
N HIS A 202 -2.49 -0.44 10.45
CA HIS A 202 -3.89 -0.10 10.46
C HIS A 202 -4.24 0.54 11.81
N PRO A 203 -4.86 1.73 11.83
CA PRO A 203 -5.31 2.36 13.06
C PRO A 203 -6.42 1.57 13.78
#